data_AF-A0AAN4L5D9-F1
#
_entry.id   AF-A0AAN4L5D9-F1
#
_cell.length_a   1.000
_cell.length_b   1.000
_cell.length_c   1.000
_cell.angle_alpha   90.00
_cell.angle_beta   90.00
_cell.angle_gamma   90.00
#
_symmetry.space_group_name_H-M   'P 1'
#
loop_
_entity.id
_entity.type
_entity.pdbx_description
1 polymer ?
#
loop_
_entity_poly.entity_id
_entity_poly.type
_entity_poly.pdbx_seq_one_letter_code
_entity_poly.pdbx_strand_id
1 'polypeptide(L)' 'MQSPERDFFQIKDTDKFKFILEGGTVEELKVGNMLEKEWEYDGKKISNKNLVKILNFIKNITLAD' A
#
# COMPACT_ATOMS: atom_id res chain seq x y z
N MET A 1 -15.22 -25.72 2.72
CA MET A 1 -15.54 -24.58 1.83
C MET A 1 -14.54 -23.47 2.13
N GLN A 2 -13.69 -23.10 1.16
CA GLN A 2 -12.84 -21.90 1.28
C GLN A 2 -13.69 -20.72 0.80
N SER A 3 -13.90 -19.73 1.67
CA SER A 3 -14.62 -18.51 1.28
C SER A 3 -13.82 -17.77 0.20
N PRO A 4 -14.43 -17.48 -0.97
CA PRO A 4 -13.75 -16.87 -2.13
C PRO A 4 -13.42 -15.37 -1.94
N GLU A 5 -13.71 -14.80 -0.77
CA GLU A 5 -13.64 -13.35 -0.53
C GLU A 5 -12.22 -12.81 -0.28
N ARG A 6 -11.23 -13.68 0.03
CA ARG A 6 -9.87 -13.21 0.34
C ARG A 6 -9.04 -12.81 -0.88
N ASP A 7 -9.35 -13.33 -2.08
CA ASP A 7 -8.54 -13.08 -3.28
C ASP A 7 -8.94 -11.80 -4.05
N PHE A 8 -10.04 -11.14 -3.68
CA PHE A 8 -10.52 -9.95 -4.40
C PHE A 8 -9.88 -8.63 -3.95
N PHE A 9 -9.28 -8.58 -2.76
CA PHE A 9 -8.74 -7.34 -2.17
C PHE A 9 -7.21 -7.25 -2.19
N GLN A 10 -6.52 -8.07 -2.97
CA GLN A 10 -5.08 -7.88 -3.17
C GLN A 10 -4.81 -6.60 -3.97
N ILE A 11 -3.89 -5.79 -3.44
CA ILE A 11 -3.29 -4.65 -4.12
C ILE A 11 -2.57 -5.11 -5.38
N LYS A 12 -2.75 -4.36 -6.47
CA LYS A 12 -2.06 -4.60 -7.74
C LYS A 12 -0.91 -3.60 -7.88
N ASP A 13 0.13 -3.96 -8.62
CA ASP A 13 1.26 -3.06 -8.87
C ASP A 13 0.84 -1.77 -9.60
N THR A 14 -0.28 -1.82 -10.32
CA THR A 14 -0.90 -0.67 -10.99
C THR A 14 -1.77 0.19 -10.08
N ASP A 15 -2.10 -0.28 -8.88
CA ASP A 15 -2.88 0.51 -7.91
C ASP A 15 -2.08 1.78 -7.55
N LYS A 16 -2.80 2.85 -7.23
CA LYS A 16 -2.24 4.17 -6.97
C LYS A 16 -2.57 4.61 -5.56
N PHE A 17 -1.55 5.01 -4.81
CA PHE A 17 -1.70 5.66 -3.51
C PHE A 17 -1.50 7.16 -3.67
N LYS A 18 -2.49 7.92 -3.21
CA LYS A 18 -2.39 9.38 -3.11
C LYS A 18 -2.10 9.75 -1.67
N PHE A 19 -1.13 10.63 -1.46
CA PHE A 19 -0.81 11.18 -0.15
C PHE A 19 -0.58 12.68 -0.26
N ILE A 20 -0.88 13.38 0.83
CA ILE A 20 -0.78 14.83 0.91
C ILE A 20 0.48 15.14 1.72
N LEU A 21 1.40 15.89 1.11
CA LEU A 21 2.60 16.39 1.76
C LEU A 21 2.29 17.61 2.63
N GLU A 22 3.15 17.88 3.60
CA GLU A 22 3.10 19.14 4.34
C GLU A 22 3.21 20.31 3.35
N GLY A 23 2.17 21.16 3.31
CA GLY A 23 2.01 22.20 2.29
C GLY A 23 0.84 21.98 1.32
N GLY A 24 0.14 20.85 1.40
CA GLY A 24 -1.09 20.59 0.64
C GLY A 24 -0.86 20.04 -0.77
N THR A 25 0.39 19.81 -1.16
CA THR A 25 0.70 19.12 -2.42
C THR A 25 0.23 17.67 -2.35
N VAL A 26 -0.61 17.29 -3.32
CA VAL A 26 -1.05 15.90 -3.48
C VAL A 26 -0.07 15.20 -4.43
N GLU A 27 0.57 14.15 -3.94
CA GLU A 27 1.36 13.24 -4.78
C GLU A 27 0.63 11.92 -5.01
N GLU A 28 0.90 11.28 -6.14
CA GLU A 28 0.36 9.98 -6.52
C GLU A 28 1.51 9.03 -6.88
N LEU A 29 1.59 7.89 -6.20
CA LEU A 29 2.57 6.84 -6.48
C LEU A 29 1.87 5.55 -6.87
N LYS A 30 2.38 4.91 -7.93
CA LYS A 30 2.01 3.52 -8.26
C LYS A 30 2.68 2.57 -7.28
N VAL A 31 1.99 1.50 -6.90
CA VAL A 31 2.49 0.48 -5.98
C VAL A 31 3.76 -0.18 -6.50
N GLY A 32 3.84 -0.47 -7.80
CA GLY A 32 5.08 -0.99 -8.42
C GLY A 32 6.27 -0.09 -8.14
N ASN A 33 6.12 1.23 -8.32
CA ASN A 33 7.17 2.20 -8.04
C ASN A 33 7.51 2.29 -6.54
N MET A 34 6.57 1.98 -5.65
CA MET A 34 6.85 1.91 -4.21
C MET A 34 7.69 0.67 -3.88
N LEU A 35 7.44 -0.47 -4.54
CA LEU A 35 8.15 -1.73 -4.32
C LEU A 35 9.59 -1.72 -4.86
N GLU A 36 9.91 -0.81 -5.79
CA GLU A 36 11.27 -0.57 -6.29
C GLU A 36 12.14 0.25 -5.33
N LYS A 37 11.53 0.93 -4.35
CA LYS A 37 12.23 1.77 -3.37
C LYS A 37 12.54 0.99 -2.09
N GLU A 38 13.62 1.35 -1.41
CA GLU A 38 13.83 0.90 -0.03
C GLU A 38 12.98 1.74 0.92
N TRP A 39 12.24 1.06 1.81
CA TRP A 39 11.43 1.69 2.83
C TRP A 39 12.01 1.40 4.20
N GLU A 40 11.95 2.39 5.09
CA GLU A 40 12.39 2.29 6.47
C GLU A 40 11.36 2.92 7.39
N TYR A 41 11.17 2.30 8.56
CA TYR A 41 10.42 2.90 9.65
C TYR A 41 11.20 2.68 10.94
N ASP A 42 11.47 3.77 11.68
CA ASP A 42 12.19 3.74 12.96
C ASP A 42 13.55 3.02 12.86
N GLY A 43 14.35 3.36 11.83
CA GLY A 43 15.67 2.75 11.62
C GLY A 43 15.65 1.31 11.08
N LYS A 44 14.46 0.73 10.83
CA LYS A 44 14.32 -0.66 10.38
C LYS A 44 13.80 -0.73 8.95
N LYS A 45 14.55 -1.43 8.10
CA LYS A 45 14.14 -1.71 6.72
C LYS A 45 12.84 -2.53 6.68
N ILE A 46 11.91 -2.08 5.85
CA ILE A 46 10.65 -2.77 5.58
C ILE A 46 10.85 -3.59 4.31
N SER A 47 10.68 -4.91 4.41
CA SER A 47 10.71 -5.79 3.23
C SER A 47 9.51 -5.54 2.32
N ASN A 48 9.65 -5.78 1.01
CA ASN A 48 8.56 -5.64 0.05
C ASN A 48 7.31 -6.45 0.45
N LYS A 49 7.48 -7.65 1.01
CA LYS A 49 6.37 -8.47 1.52
C LYS A 49 5.62 -7.77 2.66
N ASN A 50 6.32 -7.09 3.57
CA ASN A 50 5.69 -6.35 4.65
C ASN A 50 5.07 -5.04 4.16
N LEU A 51 5.71 -4.36 3.19
CA LEU A 51 5.14 -3.18 2.55
C LEU A 51 3.80 -3.51 1.90
N VAL A 52 3.71 -4.59 1.11
CA VAL A 52 2.46 -5.06 0.51
C VAL A 52 1.38 -5.33 1.56
N LYS A 53 1.73 -5.91 2.72
CA LYS A 53 0.77 -6.11 3.82
C LYS A 53 0.25 -4.80 4.39
N ILE A 54 1.13 -3.82 4.59
CA ILE A 54 0.76 -2.48 5.07
C ILE A 54 -0.18 -1.80 4.08
N LEU A 55 0.15 -1.82 2.79
CA LEU A 55 -0.68 -1.18 1.76
C LEU A 55 -2.06 -1.86 1.62
N ASN A 56 -2.11 -3.19 1.70
CA ASN A 56 -3.39 -3.92 1.74
C ASN A 56 -4.22 -3.57 2.98
N PHE A 57 -3.58 -3.43 4.14
CA PHE A 57 -4.26 -3.02 5.37
C PHE A 57 -4.90 -1.63 5.23
N ILE A 58 -4.16 -0.65 4.68
CA ILE A 58 -4.69 0.70 4.43
C ILE A 58 -5.87 0.65 3.45
N LYS A 59 -5.74 -0.07 2.32
CA LYS A 59 -6.81 -0.23 1.32
C LYS A 59 -8.10 -0.77 1.92
N ASN A 60 -7.99 -1.77 2.80
CA ASN A 60 -9.16 -2.36 3.46
C ASN A 60 -9.82 -1.40 4.45
N ILE A 61 -9.07 -0.57 5.16
CA ILE A 61 -9.63 0.47 6.04
C ILE A 61 -10.39 1.50 5.19
N THR A 62 -9.76 2.01 4.12
CA THR A 62 -10.36 3.06 3.28
C THR A 62 -11.64 2.62 2.56
N LEU A 63 -11.80 1.33 2.26
CA LEU A 63 -12.99 0.80 1.59
C LEU A 63 -14.10 0.35 2.56
N ALA A 64 -13.80 0.28 3.86
CA ALA A 64 -14.77 -0.08 4.90
C ALA A 64 -15.54 1.13 5.45
N ASP A 65 -15.02 2.35 5.26
CA ASP A 65 -15.69 3.64 5.49
C ASP A 65 -16.41 4.15 4.22
#